data_AF-A0A4S8KNB9-F1
#
_entry.id   AF-A0A4S8KNB9-F1
#
_cell.length_a   1.000
_cell.length_b   1.000
_cell.length_c   1.000
_cell.angle_alpha   90.00
_cell.angle_beta   90.00
_cell.angle_gamma   90.00
#
_symmetry.space_group_name_H-M   'P 1'
#
loop_
_entity.id
_entity.type
_entity.pdbx_description
1 polymer ?
#
loop_
_entity_poly.entity_id
_entity_poly.type
_entity_poly.pdbx_seq_one_letter_code
_entity_poly.pdbx_strand_id
1 'polypeptide(L)'
;MDSHQNLPPEILLLIMEELRDSTPSLETAALVCRAWRGPAQVYLFSQIHIRKSQDCSRLYKIFEKSPHTASYVNRLVVQQLDVREICGPIKDGPLTSEVSYLQSRDATKIASILGSSVRELGISVYPLDRNNLEFLKQMKRVETLKIEEIDEVPIDILVELIQGMRNLTSLHLFGGEKDPHAEEYENDRLQLLRDTTAAPNGAPSAETTNRAPVGPAQVSS
;
A
#
# COMPACT_ATOMS: atom_id res chain seq x y z
N MET A 1 40.28 -5.94 23.76
CA MET A 1 39.63 -6.82 22.76
C MET A 1 38.20 -6.35 22.68
N ASP A 2 37.96 -5.41 21.77
CA ASP A 2 36.72 -4.64 21.75
C ASP A 2 35.59 -5.53 21.23
N SER A 3 34.63 -5.76 22.10
CA SER A 3 33.33 -6.34 21.77
C SER A 3 32.72 -5.53 20.63
N HIS A 4 32.63 -6.13 19.44
CA HIS A 4 31.93 -5.54 18.30
C HIS A 4 30.55 -5.06 18.78
N GLN A 5 30.40 -3.74 18.86
CA GLN A 5 29.13 -3.08 19.16
C GLN A 5 28.22 -3.30 17.95
N ASN A 6 27.60 -4.47 17.90
CA ASN A 6 26.51 -4.71 16.98
C ASN A 6 25.34 -3.83 17.44
N LEU A 7 24.88 -2.97 16.55
CA LEU A 7 23.68 -2.19 16.77
C LEU A 7 22.54 -3.13 17.17
N PRO A 8 21.76 -2.84 18.21
CA PRO A 8 20.60 -3.65 18.55
C PRO A 8 19.65 -3.77 17.35
N PRO A 9 19.03 -4.95 17.13
CA PRO A 9 18.11 -5.17 16.01
C PRO A 9 16.99 -4.13 15.93
N GLU A 10 16.52 -3.63 17.08
CA GLU A 10 15.47 -2.62 17.18
C GLU A 10 15.91 -1.29 16.55
N ILE A 11 17.16 -0.89 16.76
CA ILE A 11 17.71 0.33 16.16
C ILE A 11 17.90 0.17 14.66
N LEU A 12 18.30 -1.03 14.21
CA LEU A 12 18.36 -1.32 12.77
C LEU A 12 16.98 -1.20 12.12
N LEU A 13 15.93 -1.70 12.77
CA LEU A 13 14.56 -1.57 12.27
C LEU A 13 14.13 -0.09 12.15
N LEU A 14 14.39 0.73 13.18
CA LEU A 14 14.11 2.17 13.13
C LEU A 14 14.85 2.87 11.99
N ILE A 15 16.12 2.52 11.75
CA ILE A 15 16.87 3.06 10.62
C ILE A 15 16.20 2.65 9.29
N MET A 16 15.82 1.39 9.14
CA MET A 16 15.17 0.94 7.90
C MET A 16 13.80 1.58 7.69
N GLU A 17 13.06 1.84 8.77
CA GLU A 17 11.80 2.56 8.74
C GLU A 17 11.98 3.98 8.19
N GLU A 18 13.03 4.70 8.58
CA GLU A 18 13.37 6.01 8.00
C GLU A 18 13.76 5.92 6.51
N LEU A 19 14.32 4.79 6.08
CA LEU A 19 14.73 4.57 4.69
C LEU A 19 13.60 4.01 3.81
N ARG A 20 12.42 3.72 4.39
CA ARG A 20 11.35 2.94 3.72
C ARG A 20 10.89 3.50 2.37
N ASP A 21 10.94 4.82 2.21
CA ASP A 21 10.46 5.52 1.01
C ASP A 21 11.57 5.68 -0.04
N SER A 22 12.80 5.25 0.26
CA SER A 22 13.96 5.34 -0.64
C SER A 22 14.49 3.95 -1.01
N THR A 23 13.97 3.40 -2.12
CA THR A 23 14.46 2.13 -2.68
C THR A 23 16.00 2.10 -2.86
N PRO A 24 16.67 3.14 -3.41
CA PRO A 24 18.13 3.12 -3.56
C PRO A 24 18.87 3.05 -2.22
N SER A 25 18.34 3.71 -1.19
CA SER A 25 18.92 3.66 0.16
C SER A 25 18.76 2.28 0.79
N LEU A 26 17.59 1.65 0.63
CA LEU A 26 17.35 0.29 1.10
C LEU A 26 18.21 -0.76 0.37
N GLU A 27 18.40 -0.61 -0.95
CA GLU A 27 19.30 -1.46 -1.73
C GLU A 27 20.74 -1.35 -1.23
N THR A 28 21.21 -0.12 -0.98
CA THR A 28 22.54 0.12 -0.42
C THR A 28 22.66 -0.48 0.98
N ALA A 29 21.65 -0.28 1.84
CA ALA A 29 21.59 -0.83 3.18
C ALA A 29 21.65 -2.38 3.18
N ALA A 30 20.98 -3.04 2.24
CA ALA A 30 20.97 -4.49 2.12
C ALA A 30 22.37 -5.10 1.78
N LEU A 31 23.28 -4.27 1.29
CA LEU A 31 24.65 -4.65 0.91
C LEU A 31 25.70 -4.34 1.99
N VAL A 32 25.37 -3.56 3.03
CA VAL A 32 26.32 -3.16 4.10
C VAL A 32 26.89 -4.37 4.83
N CYS A 33 26.03 -5.17 5.48
CA CYS A 33 26.45 -6.39 6.16
C CYS A 33 25.27 -7.36 6.37
N ARG A 34 25.54 -8.55 6.94
CA ARG A 34 24.51 -9.57 7.15
C ARG A 34 23.38 -9.11 8.07
N ALA A 35 23.67 -8.30 9.08
CA ALA A 35 22.68 -7.79 10.02
C ALA A 35 21.71 -6.78 9.38
N TRP A 36 22.17 -6.03 8.38
CA TRP A 36 21.36 -5.02 7.68
C TRP A 36 20.52 -5.61 6.56
N ARG A 37 20.97 -6.72 5.96
CA ARG A 37 20.32 -7.35 4.82
C ARG A 37 18.86 -7.74 5.08
N GLY A 38 18.59 -8.47 6.17
CA GLY A 38 17.25 -8.94 6.50
C GLY A 38 16.26 -7.78 6.68
N PRO A 39 16.54 -6.83 7.58
CA PRO A 39 15.71 -5.64 7.78
C PRO A 39 15.48 -4.85 6.48
N ALA A 40 16.51 -4.59 5.68
CA ALA A 40 16.35 -3.88 4.41
C ALA A 40 15.46 -4.63 3.41
N GLN A 41 15.60 -5.97 3.32
CA GLN A 41 14.78 -6.80 2.45
C GLN A 41 13.29 -6.76 2.82
N VAL A 42 12.93 -6.66 4.10
CA VAL A 42 11.53 -6.52 4.53
C VAL A 42 10.87 -5.33 3.84
N TYR A 43 11.54 -4.17 3.83
CA TYR A 43 11.01 -2.97 3.19
C TYR A 43 11.11 -3.02 1.66
N LEU A 44 12.21 -3.52 1.08
CA LEU A 44 12.37 -3.68 -0.38
C LEU A 44 11.29 -4.54 -1.02
N PHE A 45 10.85 -5.61 -0.34
CA PHE A 45 9.83 -6.52 -0.83
C PHE A 45 8.44 -6.24 -0.23
N SER A 46 8.29 -5.19 0.58
CA SER A 46 7.01 -4.87 1.23
C SER A 46 5.92 -4.50 0.24
N GLN A 47 6.31 -3.90 -0.88
CA GLN A 47 5.41 -3.41 -1.92
C GLN A 47 5.81 -3.93 -3.30
N ILE A 48 4.84 -4.47 -4.01
CA ILE A 48 5.01 -4.98 -5.37
C ILE A 48 4.03 -4.29 -6.31
N HIS A 49 4.52 -3.90 -7.48
CA HIS A 49 3.69 -3.44 -8.59
C HIS A 49 3.72 -4.49 -9.69
N ILE A 50 2.56 -4.88 -10.18
CA ILE A 50 2.42 -5.69 -11.39
C ILE A 50 1.75 -4.80 -12.42
N ARG A 51 2.48 -4.48 -13.49
CA ARG A 51 2.00 -3.58 -14.54
C ARG A 51 1.73 -4.29 -15.87
N LYS A 52 2.35 -5.46 -16.05
CA LYS A 52 2.30 -6.26 -17.27
C LYS A 52 2.63 -7.73 -16.99
N SER A 53 2.38 -8.60 -17.97
CA SER A 53 2.62 -10.04 -17.86
C SER A 53 4.07 -10.39 -17.53
N GLN A 54 5.05 -9.63 -18.04
CA GLN A 54 6.47 -9.88 -17.77
C GLN A 54 6.83 -9.68 -16.29
N ASP A 55 6.10 -8.83 -15.56
CA ASP A 55 6.34 -8.63 -14.13
C ASP A 55 5.95 -9.89 -13.35
N CYS A 56 4.83 -10.53 -13.68
CA CYS A 56 4.43 -11.81 -13.09
C CYS A 56 5.53 -12.88 -13.27
N SER A 57 6.07 -13.02 -14.49
CA SER A 57 7.13 -14.00 -14.77
C SER A 57 8.43 -13.67 -14.02
N ARG A 58 8.78 -12.39 -13.87
CA ARG A 58 9.98 -11.97 -13.11
C ARG A 58 9.80 -12.25 -11.62
N LEU A 59 8.66 -11.87 -11.05
CA LEU A 59 8.33 -12.13 -9.65
C LEU A 59 8.30 -13.62 -9.35
N TYR A 60 7.76 -14.43 -10.27
CA TYR A 60 7.68 -15.87 -10.07
C TYR A 60 9.09 -16.47 -9.96
N LYS A 61 10.03 -16.05 -10.82
CA LYS A 61 11.44 -16.46 -10.73
C LYS A 61 12.12 -15.99 -9.45
N ILE A 62 11.75 -14.83 -8.92
CA ILE A 62 12.28 -14.31 -7.65
C ILE A 62 11.79 -15.19 -6.49
N PHE A 63 10.50 -15.46 -6.42
CA PHE A 63 9.92 -16.29 -5.35
C PHE A 63 10.31 -17.77 -5.46
N GLU A 64 10.56 -18.27 -6.66
CA GLU A 64 11.10 -19.62 -6.85
C GLU A 64 12.51 -19.74 -6.27
N LYS A 65 13.36 -18.72 -6.42
CA LYS A 65 14.73 -18.70 -5.87
C LYS A 65 14.79 -18.35 -4.39
N SER A 66 13.89 -17.48 -3.95
CA SER A 66 13.85 -16.94 -2.59
C SER A 66 12.42 -16.92 -2.04
N PRO A 67 11.84 -18.08 -1.67
CA PRO A 67 10.43 -18.15 -1.24
C PRO A 67 10.09 -17.26 -0.04
N HIS A 68 11.06 -17.03 0.85
CA HIS A 68 10.89 -16.20 2.03
C HIS A 68 10.62 -14.72 1.72
N THR A 69 10.97 -14.21 0.53
CA THR A 69 10.68 -12.80 0.21
C THR A 69 9.18 -12.57 -0.04
N ALA A 70 8.44 -13.61 -0.42
CA ALA A 70 6.99 -13.53 -0.62
C ALA A 70 6.24 -13.18 0.69
N SER A 71 6.75 -13.61 1.84
CA SER A 71 6.12 -13.32 3.13
C SER A 71 6.30 -11.87 3.59
N TYR A 72 7.24 -11.13 2.99
CA TYR A 72 7.41 -9.69 3.26
C TYR A 72 6.42 -8.83 2.48
N VAL A 73 5.85 -9.36 1.39
CA VAL A 73 4.91 -8.63 0.54
C VAL A 73 3.63 -8.36 1.30
N ASN A 74 3.43 -7.09 1.65
CA ASN A 74 2.25 -6.62 2.36
C ASN A 74 1.31 -5.83 1.43
N ARG A 75 1.90 -5.08 0.49
CA ARG A 75 1.18 -4.25 -0.47
C ARG A 75 1.36 -4.78 -1.89
N LEU A 76 0.24 -5.04 -2.56
CA LEU A 76 0.22 -5.39 -3.97
C LEU A 76 -0.55 -4.31 -4.73
N VAL A 77 0.05 -3.73 -5.76
CA VAL A 77 -0.61 -2.83 -6.70
C VAL A 77 -0.64 -3.49 -8.05
N VAL A 78 -1.84 -3.73 -8.57
CA VAL A 78 -2.06 -4.13 -9.96
C VAL A 78 -2.48 -2.92 -10.75
N GLN A 79 -1.71 -2.63 -11.79
CA GLN A 79 -1.93 -1.47 -12.64
C GLN A 79 -1.91 -1.92 -14.10
N GLN A 80 -2.72 -1.34 -14.97
CA GLN A 80 -2.60 -1.55 -16.40
C GLN A 80 -1.96 -0.31 -17.01
N LEU A 81 -0.71 -0.42 -17.47
CA LEU A 81 -0.10 0.63 -18.27
C LEU A 81 -0.69 0.57 -19.66
N ASP A 82 -1.48 1.56 -20.05
CA ASP A 82 -1.98 1.66 -21.41
C ASP A 82 -0.81 2.06 -22.34
N VAL A 83 -0.42 1.15 -23.24
CA VAL A 83 0.66 1.38 -24.21
C VAL A 83 0.30 2.55 -25.16
N ARG A 84 -0.98 2.95 -25.21
CA ARG A 84 -1.48 4.11 -25.96
C ARG A 84 -0.94 5.46 -25.47
N GLU A 85 -0.50 5.58 -24.22
CA GLU A 85 0.09 6.84 -23.74
C GLU A 85 1.53 7.05 -24.25
N ILE A 86 2.22 5.97 -24.65
CA ILE A 86 3.62 6.03 -25.12
C ILE A 86 3.70 6.14 -26.64
N CYS A 87 2.76 5.52 -27.36
CA CYS A 87 2.61 5.63 -28.81
C CYS A 87 1.26 6.27 -29.10
N GLY A 88 1.26 7.53 -29.55
CA GLY A 88 0.06 8.34 -29.81
C GLY A 88 -1.02 7.63 -30.65
N PRO A 89 -2.22 8.22 -30.77
CA PRO A 89 -3.44 7.50 -31.10
C PRO A 89 -3.36 6.85 -32.48
N ILE A 90 -3.10 5.54 -32.52
CA ILE A 90 -3.25 4.74 -33.72
C ILE A 90 -4.75 4.54 -33.94
N LYS A 91 -5.25 5.17 -35.00
CA LYS A 91 -6.64 5.06 -35.46
C LYS A 91 -6.95 3.63 -35.89
N ASP A 92 -8.15 3.20 -35.50
CA ASP A 92 -8.98 2.16 -36.15
C ASP A 92 -8.33 0.80 -36.39
N GLY A 93 -8.29 -0.01 -35.32
CA GLY A 93 -8.33 -1.47 -35.40
C GLY A 93 -9.44 -1.98 -34.46
N PRO A 94 -10.09 -3.13 -34.74
CA PRO A 94 -11.04 -3.73 -33.82
C PRO A 94 -10.36 -3.86 -32.46
N LEU A 95 -11.04 -3.47 -31.38
CA LEU A 95 -10.63 -3.74 -30.00
C LEU A 95 -10.43 -5.25 -29.87
N THR A 96 -9.24 -5.75 -30.19
CA THR A 96 -8.86 -7.11 -29.85
C THR A 96 -8.90 -7.12 -28.34
N SER A 97 -9.89 -7.82 -27.80
CA SER A 97 -10.00 -8.15 -26.38
C SER A 97 -8.66 -8.71 -25.93
N GLU A 98 -7.80 -7.82 -25.45
CA GLU A 98 -6.46 -8.17 -25.00
C GLU A 98 -6.69 -8.87 -23.67
N VAL A 99 -6.51 -10.18 -23.67
CA VAL A 99 -6.66 -11.03 -22.50
C VAL A 99 -5.85 -10.41 -21.36
N SER A 100 -6.51 -10.09 -20.25
CA SER A 100 -5.85 -9.42 -19.12
C SER A 100 -4.61 -10.21 -18.69
N TYR A 101 -3.50 -9.52 -18.45
CA TYR A 101 -2.26 -10.17 -18.00
C TYR A 101 -2.44 -10.90 -16.65
N LEU A 102 -3.47 -10.55 -15.87
CA LEU A 102 -3.87 -11.21 -14.63
C LEU A 102 -4.43 -12.62 -14.85
N GLN A 103 -4.83 -12.97 -16.07
CA GLN A 103 -5.23 -14.34 -16.45
C GLN A 103 -4.06 -15.21 -16.88
N SER A 104 -2.84 -14.67 -16.98
CA SER A 104 -1.69 -15.46 -17.36
C SER A 104 -1.40 -16.55 -16.33
N ARG A 105 -0.84 -17.69 -16.78
CA ARG A 105 -0.44 -18.79 -15.90
C ARG A 105 0.48 -18.33 -14.77
N ASP A 106 1.38 -17.40 -15.05
CA ASP A 106 2.30 -16.87 -14.04
C ASP A 106 1.57 -15.95 -13.05
N ALA A 107 0.58 -15.16 -13.49
CA ALA A 107 -0.26 -14.39 -12.58
C ALA A 107 -1.02 -15.31 -11.60
N THR A 108 -1.59 -16.43 -12.06
CA THR A 108 -2.24 -17.40 -11.16
C THR A 108 -1.27 -17.94 -10.10
N LYS A 109 -0.03 -18.25 -10.48
CA LYS A 109 1.00 -18.71 -9.52
C LYS A 109 1.35 -17.61 -8.52
N ILE A 110 1.52 -16.38 -8.99
CA ILE A 110 1.79 -15.23 -8.12
C ILE A 110 0.65 -15.01 -7.13
N ALA A 111 -0.60 -15.07 -7.59
CA ALA A 111 -1.77 -14.94 -6.74
C ALA A 111 -1.78 -15.99 -5.63
N SER A 112 -1.42 -17.24 -5.96
CA SER A 112 -1.33 -18.32 -4.97
C SER A 112 -0.18 -18.13 -3.97
N ILE A 113 0.95 -17.55 -4.40
CA ILE A 113 2.09 -17.26 -3.52
C ILE A 113 1.76 -16.10 -2.57
N LEU A 114 1.14 -15.03 -3.09
CA LEU A 114 0.92 -13.77 -2.36
C LEU A 114 -0.41 -13.72 -1.60
N GLY A 115 -1.36 -14.61 -1.91
CA GLY A 115 -2.73 -14.57 -1.42
C GLY A 115 -2.90 -14.56 0.11
N SER A 116 -1.85 -14.99 0.83
CA SER A 116 -1.83 -15.01 2.31
C SER A 116 -0.94 -13.94 2.96
N SER A 117 -0.10 -13.23 2.20
CA SER A 117 0.81 -12.20 2.72
C SER A 117 0.28 -10.78 2.52
N VAL A 118 -0.42 -10.52 1.41
CA VAL A 118 -0.97 -9.20 1.08
C VAL A 118 -2.05 -8.77 2.10
N ARG A 119 -1.96 -7.53 2.59
CA ARG A 119 -3.00 -6.83 3.39
C ARG A 119 -3.52 -5.58 2.70
N GLU A 120 -2.70 -4.95 1.86
CA GLU A 120 -3.13 -3.79 1.07
C GLU A 120 -3.14 -4.15 -0.42
N LEU A 121 -4.29 -4.00 -1.07
CA LEU A 121 -4.46 -4.22 -2.50
C LEU A 121 -4.87 -2.92 -3.17
N GLY A 122 -4.03 -2.42 -4.08
CA GLY A 122 -4.32 -1.31 -4.97
C GLY A 122 -4.66 -1.81 -6.37
N ILE A 123 -5.74 -1.28 -6.95
CA ILE A 123 -6.25 -1.65 -8.27
C ILE A 123 -6.39 -0.40 -9.13
N SER A 124 -5.64 -0.36 -10.22
CA SER A 124 -5.71 0.67 -11.27
C SER A 124 -5.65 -0.05 -12.62
N VAL A 125 -6.65 -0.89 -12.86
CA VAL A 125 -6.75 -1.75 -14.06
C VAL A 125 -8.05 -1.42 -14.76
N TYR A 126 -7.96 -1.12 -16.06
CA TYR A 126 -9.11 -0.81 -16.89
C TYR A 126 -9.14 -1.69 -18.16
N PRO A 127 -10.29 -2.32 -18.49
CA PRO A 127 -11.49 -2.44 -17.64
C PRO A 127 -11.24 -3.40 -16.45
N LEU A 128 -11.84 -3.10 -15.30
CA LEU A 128 -11.95 -4.04 -14.18
C LEU A 128 -13.17 -4.94 -14.40
N ASP A 129 -12.95 -6.19 -14.79
CA ASP A 129 -13.99 -7.14 -15.15
C ASP A 129 -13.80 -8.52 -14.47
N ARG A 130 -14.65 -9.49 -14.84
CA ARG A 130 -14.62 -10.85 -14.30
C ARG A 130 -13.29 -11.58 -14.56
N ASN A 131 -12.55 -11.20 -15.61
CA ASN A 131 -11.26 -11.78 -15.95
C ASN A 131 -10.19 -11.46 -14.91
N ASN A 132 -10.28 -10.30 -14.24
CA ASN A 132 -9.36 -9.91 -13.19
C ASN A 132 -9.73 -10.53 -11.83
N LEU A 133 -11.03 -10.76 -11.57
CA LEU A 133 -11.53 -11.18 -10.27
C LEU A 133 -10.91 -12.49 -9.76
N GLU A 134 -10.66 -13.46 -10.65
CA GLU A 134 -10.04 -14.75 -10.28
C GLU A 134 -8.64 -14.59 -9.67
N PHE A 135 -7.88 -13.59 -10.13
CA PHE A 135 -6.59 -13.24 -9.54
C PHE A 135 -6.80 -12.52 -8.20
N LEU A 136 -7.65 -11.48 -8.20
CA LEU A 136 -7.81 -10.57 -7.06
C LEU A 136 -8.40 -11.26 -5.82
N LYS A 137 -9.37 -12.16 -6.02
CA LYS A 137 -10.02 -12.93 -4.94
C LYS A 137 -9.09 -13.89 -4.21
N GLN A 138 -7.92 -14.20 -4.76
CA GLN A 138 -6.93 -15.02 -4.04
C GLN A 138 -6.32 -14.27 -2.85
N MET A 139 -6.39 -12.93 -2.84
CA MET A 139 -5.88 -12.07 -1.76
C MET A 139 -6.87 -12.07 -0.58
N LYS A 140 -6.96 -13.20 0.12
CA LYS A 140 -8.00 -13.47 1.14
C LYS A 140 -7.82 -12.67 2.44
N ARG A 141 -6.63 -12.10 2.67
CA ARG A 141 -6.27 -11.38 3.90
C ARG A 141 -6.17 -9.87 3.71
N VAL A 142 -6.71 -9.35 2.60
CA VAL A 142 -6.77 -7.90 2.36
C VAL A 142 -7.60 -7.23 3.46
N GLU A 143 -7.00 -6.21 4.07
CA GLU A 143 -7.55 -5.33 5.09
C GLU A 143 -7.82 -3.94 4.49
N THR A 144 -7.01 -3.51 3.52
CA THR A 144 -7.16 -2.23 2.82
C THR A 144 -7.29 -2.47 1.32
N LEU A 145 -8.43 -2.09 0.73
CA LEU A 145 -8.67 -2.13 -0.71
C LEU A 145 -8.70 -0.70 -1.25
N LYS A 146 -7.91 -0.43 -2.29
CA LYS A 146 -7.88 0.84 -3.02
C LYS A 146 -8.22 0.58 -4.47
N ILE A 147 -9.22 1.26 -5.00
CA ILE A 147 -9.62 1.17 -6.39
C ILE A 147 -9.60 2.58 -6.96
N GLU A 148 -8.77 2.76 -7.98
CA GLU A 148 -8.73 3.97 -8.81
C GLU A 148 -9.76 3.85 -9.93
N GLU A 149 -10.25 4.98 -10.42
CA GLU A 149 -11.19 5.07 -11.57
C GLU A 149 -12.49 4.26 -11.35
N ILE A 150 -13.08 4.37 -10.15
CA ILE A 150 -14.27 3.60 -9.77
C ILE A 150 -15.50 3.90 -10.65
N ASP A 151 -15.55 5.06 -11.29
CA ASP A 151 -16.68 5.50 -12.13
C ASP A 151 -16.96 4.54 -13.28
N GLU A 152 -15.93 3.84 -13.74
CA GLU A 152 -16.00 2.90 -14.87
C GLU A 152 -16.18 1.44 -14.44
N VAL A 153 -16.23 1.17 -13.13
CA VAL A 153 -16.34 -0.18 -12.58
C VAL A 153 -17.81 -0.56 -12.37
N PRO A 154 -18.31 -1.63 -13.01
CA PRO A 154 -19.66 -2.10 -12.76
C PRO A 154 -19.88 -2.52 -11.30
N ILE A 155 -21.03 -2.15 -10.73
CA ILE A 155 -21.36 -2.42 -9.33
C ILE A 155 -21.34 -3.92 -9.02
N ASP A 156 -21.75 -4.79 -9.96
CA ASP A 156 -21.73 -6.24 -9.75
C ASP A 156 -20.31 -6.78 -9.59
N ILE A 157 -19.34 -6.25 -10.35
CA ILE A 157 -17.92 -6.59 -10.23
C ILE A 157 -17.38 -6.13 -8.88
N LEU A 158 -17.70 -4.90 -8.47
CA LEU A 158 -17.27 -4.35 -7.18
C LEU A 158 -17.80 -5.18 -6.01
N VAL A 159 -19.10 -5.52 -6.03
CA VAL A 159 -19.73 -6.35 -5.01
C VAL A 159 -19.07 -7.73 -4.96
N GLU A 160 -18.86 -8.34 -6.12
CA GLU A 160 -18.26 -9.67 -6.22
C GLU A 160 -16.80 -9.70 -5.72
N LEU A 161 -16.03 -8.62 -5.95
CA LEU A 161 -14.68 -8.45 -5.43
C LEU A 161 -14.67 -8.33 -3.90
N ILE A 162 -15.49 -7.43 -3.36
CA ILE A 162 -15.56 -7.15 -1.91
C ILE A 162 -16.03 -8.39 -1.13
N GLN A 163 -17.01 -9.14 -1.67
CA GLN A 163 -17.47 -10.39 -1.05
C GLN A 163 -16.35 -11.45 -0.91
N GLY A 164 -15.32 -11.38 -1.74
CA GLY A 164 -14.14 -12.24 -1.65
C GLY A 164 -13.19 -11.89 -0.49
N MET A 165 -13.26 -10.66 0.05
CA MET A 165 -12.31 -10.10 1.01
C MET A 165 -12.95 -9.95 2.40
N ARG A 166 -12.93 -11.02 3.20
CA ARG A 166 -13.62 -11.06 4.50
C ARG A 166 -12.98 -10.24 5.62
N ASN A 167 -11.72 -9.84 5.45
CA ASN A 167 -10.96 -9.10 6.46
C ASN A 167 -10.89 -7.60 6.18
N LEU A 168 -11.65 -7.11 5.20
CA LEU A 168 -11.60 -5.73 4.76
C LEU A 168 -12.02 -4.78 5.89
N THR A 169 -11.12 -3.87 6.29
CA THR A 169 -11.36 -2.85 7.30
C THR A 169 -11.36 -1.43 6.73
N SER A 170 -10.65 -1.22 5.61
CA SER A 170 -10.58 0.08 4.92
C SER A 170 -10.86 -0.09 3.43
N LEU A 171 -11.74 0.75 2.91
CA LEU A 171 -12.10 0.79 1.49
C LEU A 171 -11.91 2.22 0.99
N HIS A 172 -11.04 2.39 0.01
CA HIS A 172 -10.80 3.66 -0.67
C HIS A 172 -11.21 3.50 -2.13
N LEU A 173 -12.19 4.30 -2.54
CA LEU A 173 -12.71 4.34 -3.90
C LEU A 173 -12.42 5.74 -4.43
N PHE A 174 -11.56 5.83 -5.43
CA PHE A 174 -11.15 7.08 -6.06
C PHE A 174 -11.83 7.17 -7.43
N GLY A 175 -12.32 8.36 -7.76
CA GLY A 175 -13.16 8.60 -8.94
C GLY A 175 -13.62 10.05 -9.03
N GLY A 176 -13.90 10.48 -10.27
CA GLY A 176 -14.43 11.80 -10.60
C GLY A 176 -13.44 12.66 -11.38
N GLU A 177 -13.99 13.56 -12.20
CA GLU A 177 -13.28 14.52 -13.07
C GLU A 177 -12.45 15.58 -12.30
N LYS A 178 -12.45 15.53 -10.95
CA LYS A 178 -11.73 16.44 -10.05
C LYS A 178 -11.32 15.70 -8.78
N ASP A 179 -10.34 14.81 -8.87
CA ASP A 179 -9.70 14.25 -7.67
C ASP A 179 -8.36 14.97 -7.43
N PRO A 180 -8.01 15.34 -6.19
CA PRO A 180 -6.59 15.39 -5.82
C PRO A 180 -5.99 14.03 -6.15
N HIS A 181 -4.90 14.00 -6.91
CA HIS A 181 -4.30 12.74 -7.36
C HIS A 181 -4.18 11.75 -6.19
N ALA A 182 -4.40 10.44 -6.41
CA ALA A 182 -4.22 9.42 -5.36
C ALA A 182 -2.86 9.51 -4.64
N GLU A 183 -1.85 10.07 -5.32
CA GLU A 183 -0.57 10.45 -4.74
C GLU A 183 -0.66 11.60 -3.71
N GLU A 184 -1.45 12.64 -3.95
CA GLU A 184 -1.74 13.72 -2.99
C GLU A 184 -2.47 13.17 -1.76
N TYR A 185 -3.47 12.31 -1.93
CA TYR A 185 -4.13 11.65 -0.80
C TYR A 185 -3.16 10.79 0.02
N GLU A 186 -2.30 10.00 -0.63
CA GLU A 186 -1.28 9.22 0.09
C GLU A 186 -0.26 10.12 0.79
N ASN A 187 0.17 11.21 0.16
CA ASN A 187 1.09 12.17 0.77
C ASN A 187 0.46 12.83 2.00
N ASP A 188 -0.79 13.26 1.92
CA ASP A 188 -1.53 13.85 3.04
C ASP A 188 -1.73 12.83 4.17
N ARG A 189 -2.04 11.58 3.84
CA ARG A 189 -2.16 10.50 4.84
C ARG A 189 -0.83 10.19 5.51
N LEU A 190 0.27 10.12 4.75
CA LEU A 190 1.61 9.89 5.27
C LEU A 190 2.07 11.07 6.14
N GLN A 191 1.72 12.30 5.77
CA GLN A 191 1.99 13.49 6.56
C GLN A 191 1.23 13.46 7.89
N LEU A 192 -0.08 13.13 7.86
CA LEU A 192 -0.90 13.01 9.06
C LEU A 192 -0.37 11.95 10.04
N LEU A 193 0.16 10.83 9.51
CA LEU A 193 0.81 9.80 10.30
C LEU A 193 2.08 10.31 10.97
N ARG A 194 2.94 11.06 10.26
CA ARG A 194 4.16 11.67 10.82
C ARG A 194 3.85 12.70 11.91
N ASP A 195 2.82 13.52 11.71
CA ASP A 195 2.42 14.54 12.70
C ASP A 195 1.86 13.91 13.98
N THR A 196 1.23 12.75 13.87
CA THR A 196 0.70 11.99 15.02
C THR A 196 1.83 11.34 15.84
N THR A 197 2.91 10.87 15.20
CA THR A 197 4.10 10.34 15.90
C THR A 197 5.07 11.42 16.39
N ALA A 198 5.00 12.64 15.86
CA ALA A 198 5.84 13.77 16.27
C ALA A 198 5.28 14.58 17.45
N ALA A 199 4.07 14.28 17.93
CA ALA A 199 3.55 14.89 19.15
C ALA A 199 4.41 14.42 20.35
N PRO A 200 5.15 15.32 21.03
CA PRO A 200 5.82 14.94 22.26
C PRO A 200 4.73 14.58 23.27
N ASN A 201 4.96 13.53 24.06
CA ASN A 201 4.20 13.23 25.28
C ASN A 201 4.25 14.45 26.22
N GLY A 202 3.36 15.42 25.98
CA GLY A 202 3.06 16.54 26.84
C GLY A 202 1.79 16.20 27.58
N ALA A 203 1.94 15.71 28.81
CA ALA A 203 0.84 15.61 29.75
C ALA A 203 0.06 16.95 29.79
N PRO A 204 -1.27 16.95 29.96
CA PRO A 204 -1.99 18.20 30.17
C PRO A 204 -1.61 18.71 31.57
N SER A 205 -0.71 19.70 31.64
CA SER A 205 -0.50 20.48 32.85
C SER A 205 -1.77 21.26 33.15
N ALA A 206 -2.44 20.87 34.22
CA ALA A 206 -3.42 21.67 34.91
C ALA A 206 -2.75 22.94 35.48
N GLU A 207 -3.36 24.10 35.25
CA GLU A 207 -3.25 25.38 36.02
C GLU A 207 -3.91 26.47 35.14
N THR A 208 -4.77 27.40 35.56
CA THR A 208 -5.41 27.74 36.83
C THR A 208 -6.61 28.62 36.48
N THR A 209 -7.81 28.24 36.90
CA THR A 209 -9.01 29.07 36.78
C THR A 209 -8.90 30.26 37.74
N ASN A 210 -8.63 31.46 37.21
CA ASN A 210 -8.73 32.69 37.99
C ASN A 210 -10.21 33.02 38.24
N ARG A 211 -10.59 32.78 39.50
CA ARG A 211 -11.89 33.02 40.12
C ARG A 211 -12.05 34.52 40.37
N ALA A 212 -13.00 35.18 39.71
CA ALA A 212 -13.48 36.49 40.13
C ALA A 212 -14.48 36.32 41.30
N PRO A 213 -14.40 37.10 42.39
CA PRO A 213 -15.33 36.98 43.50
C PRO A 213 -16.64 37.72 43.18
N VAL A 214 -17.75 36.98 43.26
CA VAL A 214 -19.11 37.52 43.28
C VAL A 214 -19.36 38.09 44.69
N GLY A 215 -19.55 39.41 44.77
CA GLY A 215 -20.05 40.10 45.97
C GLY A 215 -21.59 40.08 46.05
N PRO A 216 -22.17 40.21 47.26
CA PRO A 216 -23.45 39.62 47.61
C PRO A 216 -24.68 40.49 47.31
N ALA A 217 -25.83 39.81 47.27
CA ALA A 217 -27.17 40.38 47.17
C ALA A 217 -27.71 40.95 48.50
N GLN A 218 -28.34 42.13 48.42
CA GLN A 218 -29.39 42.68 49.30
C GLN A 218 -30.20 43.66 48.40
N VAL A 219 -31.49 43.52 48.05
CA VAL A 219 -32.78 43.37 48.76
C VAL A 219 -33.27 44.66 49.48
N SER A 220 -34.40 45.17 48.97
CA SER A 220 -35.42 46.09 49.57
C SER A 220 -35.04 47.58 49.73
N SER A 221 -35.91 48.57 49.48
CA SER A 221 -37.38 48.65 49.51
C SER A 221 -37.93 49.60 48.44
#